data_AF-A0A7R9WX60-F1
#
_entry.id   AF-A0A7R9WX60-F1
#
_cell.length_a   1.000
_cell.length_b   1.000
_cell.length_c   1.000
_cell.angle_alpha   90.00
_cell.angle_beta   90.00
_cell.angle_gamma   90.00
#
_symmetry.space_group_name_H-M   'P 1'
#
loop_
_entity.id
_entity.type
_entity.pdbx_description
1 polymer ?
#
loop_
_entity_poly.entity_id
_entity_poly.type
_entity_poly.pdbx_seq_one_letter_code
_entity_poly.pdbx_strand_id
1 'polypeptide(L)'
;YNCSQQAKLSAVVSALGDIPFELRVERRNALINLSVTAYPDVQPWQVRKACRVETQRSKTGTTTDDVDDDSKQNPAEEVKSDKKQVSAEDLKGLFYAYLSELLDPMNGHSHARRDLKLVEEFCNLSVEKADDGKLDKGRLQNFFAIASKSSSTHLAYKRDLIMLLNIAMNINKQNLALDLATETIESRDPKTKSREVLQHLAATLRTLYHQALEQGRAANRRTESFKMLARIIKLYQRMDRLEQPKDAGPIVNVPRELHRILELWQADLPEQADSCHPRMIELIRFLGDEVDPNNMLRALALWSDTHDVGSSLYSLLQALLRTGSRLSLEKELSGSLLRLKYERVRYNAPTDQTPVPSQPASLEVTTTPANSEKQLWALMSAGNLTLDK
;
A
#
# COMPACT_ATOMS: atom_id res chain seq x y z
N TYR A 1 3.64 -45.43 5.11
CA TYR A 1 3.18 -44.24 4.36
C TYR A 1 4.30 -43.31 3.87
N ASN A 2 5.41 -43.10 4.58
CA ASN A 2 6.46 -42.15 4.16
C ASN A 2 7.40 -42.60 3.02
N CYS A 3 7.66 -43.91 2.86
CA CYS A 3 8.65 -44.39 1.89
C CYS A 3 8.23 -44.17 0.41
N SER A 4 6.93 -44.28 0.11
CA SER A 4 6.40 -44.04 -1.25
C SER A 4 6.52 -42.57 -1.66
N GLN A 5 6.20 -41.62 -0.78
CA GLN A 5 6.29 -40.19 -1.12
C GLN A 5 7.74 -39.74 -1.31
N GLN A 6 8.68 -40.29 -0.53
CA GLN A 6 10.09 -39.93 -0.62
C GLN A 6 10.73 -40.46 -1.91
N ALA A 7 10.34 -41.65 -2.37
CA ALA A 7 10.74 -42.18 -3.68
C ALA A 7 10.18 -41.33 -4.84
N LYS A 8 8.90 -40.92 -4.77
CA LYS A 8 8.28 -40.02 -5.75
C LYS A 8 9.02 -38.68 -5.83
N LEU A 9 9.38 -38.09 -4.69
CA LEU A 9 10.13 -36.83 -4.62
C LEU A 9 11.55 -36.95 -5.17
N SER A 10 12.25 -38.03 -4.83
CA SER A 10 13.59 -38.32 -5.37
C SER A 10 13.55 -38.51 -6.88
N ALA A 11 12.51 -39.17 -7.40
CA ALA A 11 12.30 -39.33 -8.84
C ALA A 11 12.02 -38.00 -9.52
N VAL A 12 11.21 -37.12 -8.90
CA VAL A 12 10.96 -35.77 -9.41
C VAL A 12 12.25 -34.93 -9.43
N VAL A 13 13.05 -34.97 -8.38
CA VAL A 13 14.34 -34.23 -8.32
C VAL A 13 15.37 -34.78 -9.30
N SER A 14 15.47 -36.10 -9.46
CA SER A 14 16.34 -36.72 -10.47
C SER A 14 15.90 -36.33 -11.87
N ALA A 15 14.61 -36.48 -12.18
CA ALA A 15 14.05 -36.13 -13.47
C ALA A 15 14.19 -34.63 -13.78
N LEU A 16 14.14 -33.75 -12.76
CA LEU A 16 14.42 -32.32 -12.92
C LEU A 16 15.86 -32.04 -13.38
N GLY A 17 16.83 -32.85 -12.95
CA GLY A 17 18.23 -32.78 -13.38
C GLY A 17 18.47 -33.41 -14.76
N ASP A 18 17.69 -34.44 -15.11
CA ASP A 18 17.84 -35.21 -16.35
C ASP A 18 17.17 -34.56 -17.57
N ILE A 19 16.32 -33.54 -17.41
CA ILE A 19 15.66 -32.87 -18.54
C ILE A 19 16.67 -31.99 -19.30
N PRO A 20 17.05 -32.34 -20.54
CA PRO A 20 18.01 -31.57 -21.32
C PRO A 20 17.46 -30.17 -21.65
N PHE A 21 18.35 -29.19 -21.73
CA PHE A 21 18.02 -27.76 -21.82
C PHE A 21 17.44 -27.30 -23.18
N GLU A 22 17.16 -28.20 -24.12
CA GLU A 22 17.22 -27.84 -25.55
C GLU A 22 15.95 -27.21 -26.13
N LEU A 23 14.74 -27.38 -25.55
CA LEU A 23 13.52 -26.68 -26.01
C LEU A 23 12.61 -26.28 -24.82
N ARG A 24 12.40 -24.96 -24.63
CA ARG A 24 11.58 -24.40 -23.52
C ARG A 24 10.17 -24.99 -23.42
N VAL A 25 9.54 -25.28 -24.56
CA VAL A 25 8.16 -25.78 -24.62
C VAL A 25 8.07 -27.27 -24.22
N GLU A 26 9.02 -28.09 -24.65
CA GLU A 26 9.07 -29.51 -24.30
C GLU A 26 9.47 -29.70 -22.84
N ARG A 27 10.44 -28.90 -22.36
CA ARG A 27 10.79 -28.83 -20.95
C ARG A 27 9.59 -28.42 -20.10
N ARG A 28 8.84 -27.42 -20.53
CA ARG A 28 7.60 -26.96 -19.89
C ARG A 28 6.56 -28.08 -19.80
N ASN A 29 6.28 -28.76 -20.91
CA ASN A 29 5.32 -29.86 -20.94
C ASN A 29 5.79 -31.07 -20.12
N ALA A 30 7.09 -31.40 -20.14
CA ALA A 30 7.67 -32.47 -19.33
C ALA A 30 7.57 -32.14 -17.83
N LEU A 31 7.90 -30.91 -17.42
CA LEU A 31 7.77 -30.46 -16.04
C LEU A 31 6.31 -30.50 -15.56
N ILE A 32 5.39 -29.98 -16.37
CA ILE A 32 3.96 -29.99 -16.05
C ILE A 32 3.45 -31.43 -15.96
N ASN A 33 3.76 -32.29 -16.92
CA ASN A 33 3.34 -33.69 -16.90
C ASN A 33 3.93 -34.46 -15.71
N LEU A 34 5.22 -34.29 -15.43
CA LEU A 34 5.90 -34.99 -14.33
C LEU A 34 5.39 -34.56 -12.95
N SER A 35 4.93 -33.31 -12.84
CA SER A 35 4.43 -32.75 -11.57
C SER A 35 2.93 -32.97 -11.36
N VAL A 36 2.14 -32.81 -12.42
CA VAL A 36 0.67 -32.74 -12.34
C VAL A 36 0.03 -34.07 -12.72
N THR A 37 0.57 -34.79 -13.72
CA THR A 37 -0.01 -36.06 -14.19
C THR A 37 0.58 -37.28 -13.50
N ALA A 38 1.90 -37.29 -13.22
CA ALA A 38 2.54 -38.45 -12.59
C ALA A 38 2.34 -38.48 -11.07
N TYR A 39 2.33 -37.32 -10.40
CA TYR A 39 2.27 -37.23 -8.93
C TYR A 39 1.38 -36.09 -8.41
N PRO A 40 0.06 -36.15 -8.63
CA PRO A 40 -0.89 -35.12 -8.18
C PRO A 40 -0.90 -34.90 -6.66
N ASP A 41 -0.47 -35.90 -5.89
CA ASP A 41 -0.38 -35.83 -4.43
C ASP A 41 0.82 -35.01 -3.93
N VAL A 42 1.81 -34.76 -4.80
CA VAL A 42 3.05 -34.10 -4.42
C VAL A 42 2.81 -32.59 -4.31
N GLN A 43 2.87 -32.10 -3.09
CA GLN A 43 2.69 -30.69 -2.79
C GLN A 43 3.97 -29.90 -3.09
N PRO A 44 3.87 -28.63 -3.52
CA PRO A 44 5.04 -27.81 -3.86
C PRO A 44 6.08 -27.67 -2.73
N TRP A 45 5.64 -27.65 -1.47
CA TRP A 45 6.54 -27.60 -0.31
C TRP A 45 7.38 -28.87 -0.15
N GLN A 46 6.90 -30.02 -0.64
CA GLN A 46 7.65 -31.28 -0.64
C GLN A 46 8.78 -31.24 -1.67
N VAL A 47 8.51 -30.67 -2.86
CA VAL A 47 9.52 -30.43 -3.90
C VAL A 47 10.61 -29.50 -3.36
N ARG A 48 10.22 -28.39 -2.72
CA ARG A 48 11.15 -27.46 -2.06
C ARG A 48 12.04 -28.16 -1.04
N LYS A 49 11.46 -28.99 -0.17
CA LYS A 49 12.21 -29.74 0.85
C LYS A 49 13.23 -30.67 0.19
N ALA A 50 12.84 -31.37 -0.88
CA ALA A 50 13.74 -32.25 -1.61
C ALA A 50 14.90 -31.49 -2.27
N CYS A 51 14.64 -30.36 -2.94
CA CYS A 51 15.68 -29.50 -3.51
C CYS A 51 16.66 -28.97 -2.44
N ARG A 52 16.17 -28.63 -1.24
CA ARG A 52 17.01 -28.19 -0.11
C ARG A 52 17.88 -29.31 0.46
N VAL A 53 17.33 -30.51 0.62
CA VAL A 53 18.09 -31.66 1.13
C VAL A 53 19.22 -32.03 0.18
N GLU A 54 18.97 -31.99 -1.13
CA GLU A 54 20.00 -32.28 -2.13
C GLU A 54 21.11 -31.22 -2.12
N THR A 55 20.74 -29.95 -1.92
CA THR A 55 21.69 -28.85 -1.73
C THR A 55 22.55 -29.00 -0.47
N GLN A 56 22.03 -29.61 0.59
CA GLN A 56 22.80 -29.85 1.82
C GLN A 56 23.76 -31.02 1.65
N ARG A 57 23.33 -32.09 0.96
CA ARG A 57 24.18 -33.26 0.65
C ARG A 57 25.39 -32.89 -0.19
N SER A 58 25.22 -32.02 -1.19
CA SER A 58 26.34 -31.57 -2.02
C SER A 58 27.36 -30.74 -1.25
N LYS A 59 26.96 -30.05 -0.17
CA LYS A 59 27.87 -29.26 0.68
C LYS A 59 28.63 -30.10 1.72
N THR A 60 28.06 -31.20 2.21
CA THR A 60 28.70 -32.04 3.25
C THR A 60 29.50 -33.21 2.69
N GLY A 61 29.51 -33.40 1.36
CA GLY A 61 30.15 -34.54 0.69
C GLY A 61 31.65 -34.43 0.44
N THR A 62 32.35 -33.43 0.98
CA THR A 62 33.77 -33.16 0.66
C THR A 62 34.69 -33.12 1.89
N THR A 63 34.36 -33.85 2.96
CA THR A 63 35.26 -34.07 4.09
C THR A 63 35.21 -35.54 4.50
N THR A 64 35.98 -36.36 3.80
CA THR A 64 36.48 -37.64 4.30
C THR A 64 38.01 -37.59 4.21
N ASP A 65 38.60 -36.82 5.11
CA ASP A 65 39.93 -37.03 5.70
C ASP A 65 39.65 -37.78 7.02
N ASP A 66 40.34 -38.79 7.51
CA ASP A 66 41.47 -39.59 7.06
C ASP A 66 41.31 -40.93 7.80
N VAL A 67 41.34 -42.05 7.09
CA VAL A 67 41.70 -43.33 7.70
C VAL A 67 42.79 -43.91 6.83
N ASP A 68 44.02 -43.74 7.30
CA ASP A 68 45.19 -44.49 6.88
C ASP A 68 44.85 -45.98 6.93
N ASP A 69 44.80 -46.64 5.77
CA ASP A 69 45.03 -48.08 5.73
C ASP A 69 45.77 -48.48 4.44
N ASP A 70 46.93 -49.06 4.69
CA ASP A 70 47.98 -49.44 3.76
C ASP A 70 47.58 -50.77 3.11
N SER A 71 47.07 -50.77 1.88
CA SER A 71 46.90 -52.02 1.11
C SER A 71 46.84 -51.82 -0.40
N LYS A 72 47.75 -52.51 -1.08
CA LYS A 72 47.97 -52.57 -2.53
C LYS A 72 46.89 -53.39 -3.27
N GLN A 73 46.81 -53.13 -4.58
CA GLN A 73 46.30 -53.97 -5.70
C GLN A 73 44.86 -53.75 -6.20
N ASN A 74 44.68 -52.97 -7.28
CA ASN A 74 44.48 -53.43 -8.67
C ASN A 74 43.99 -52.26 -9.58
N PRO A 75 44.43 -52.16 -10.85
CA PRO A 75 43.92 -51.16 -11.77
C PRO A 75 42.77 -51.75 -12.59
N ALA A 76 41.54 -51.54 -12.15
CA ALA A 76 40.37 -51.63 -13.04
C ALA A 76 40.01 -50.20 -13.44
N GLU A 77 39.89 -49.96 -14.73
CA GLU A 77 39.54 -48.68 -15.35
C GLU A 77 38.26 -48.10 -14.71
N GLU A 78 38.45 -47.21 -13.74
CA GLU A 78 37.39 -46.33 -13.28
C GLU A 78 37.09 -45.35 -14.41
N VAL A 79 36.01 -45.65 -15.12
CA VAL A 79 35.25 -44.67 -15.90
C VAL A 79 34.93 -43.54 -14.93
N LYS A 80 35.74 -42.47 -14.99
CA LYS A 80 35.45 -41.19 -14.34
C LYS A 80 34.16 -40.66 -14.96
N SER A 81 33.04 -41.12 -14.43
CA SER A 81 31.75 -40.50 -14.69
C SER A 81 31.83 -39.13 -14.04
N ASP A 82 32.11 -38.11 -14.85
CA ASP A 82 31.96 -36.70 -14.51
C ASP A 82 30.49 -36.44 -14.18
N LYS A 83 30.04 -36.90 -13.01
CA LYS A 83 28.77 -36.52 -12.42
C LYS A 83 28.93 -35.07 -11.99
N LYS A 84 28.71 -34.19 -12.95
CA LYS A 84 28.68 -32.74 -12.77
C LYS A 84 27.78 -32.43 -11.58
N GLN A 85 28.40 -32.06 -10.47
CA GLN A 85 27.72 -31.81 -9.21
C GLN A 85 26.77 -30.63 -9.44
N VAL A 86 25.46 -30.90 -9.39
CA VAL A 86 24.43 -29.87 -9.62
C VAL A 86 24.56 -28.82 -8.52
N SER A 87 24.79 -27.56 -8.89
CA SER A 87 24.99 -26.49 -7.92
C SER A 87 23.68 -26.17 -7.19
N ALA A 88 23.78 -25.60 -5.98
CA ALA A 88 22.63 -25.12 -5.22
C ALA A 88 21.79 -24.08 -6.00
N GLU A 89 22.46 -23.27 -6.83
CA GLU A 89 21.85 -22.27 -7.70
C GLU A 89 21.07 -22.92 -8.84
N ASP A 90 21.57 -24.01 -9.42
CA ASP A 90 20.85 -24.76 -10.46
C ASP A 90 19.53 -25.32 -9.91
N LEU A 91 19.53 -25.84 -8.68
CA LEU A 91 18.33 -26.34 -8.01
C LEU A 91 17.32 -25.22 -7.69
N LYS A 92 17.79 -24.05 -7.25
CA LYS A 92 16.92 -22.87 -7.08
C LYS A 92 16.32 -22.43 -8.42
N GLY A 93 17.12 -22.40 -9.48
CA GLY A 93 16.67 -22.06 -10.83
C GLY A 93 15.61 -23.03 -11.36
N LEU A 94 15.81 -24.34 -11.12
CA LEU A 94 14.82 -25.38 -11.44
C LEU A 94 13.52 -25.21 -10.65
N PHE A 95 13.62 -24.95 -9.35
CA PHE A 95 12.44 -24.72 -8.51
C PHE A 95 11.68 -23.44 -8.93
N TYR A 96 12.39 -22.38 -9.31
CA TYR A 96 11.77 -21.18 -9.85
C TYR A 96 11.06 -21.43 -11.18
N ALA A 97 11.67 -22.19 -12.09
CA ALA A 97 11.04 -22.58 -13.34
C ALA A 97 9.78 -23.40 -13.09
N TYR A 98 9.83 -24.35 -12.15
CA TYR A 98 8.68 -25.12 -11.70
C TYR A 98 7.56 -24.21 -11.17
N LEU A 99 7.86 -23.26 -10.29
CA LEU A 99 6.87 -22.32 -9.78
C LEU A 99 6.30 -21.42 -10.87
N SER A 100 7.12 -20.97 -11.82
CA SER A 100 6.68 -20.15 -12.96
C SER A 100 5.62 -20.87 -13.80
N GLU A 101 5.80 -22.16 -14.01
CA GLU A 101 4.84 -22.99 -14.74
C GLU A 101 3.59 -23.28 -13.93
N LEU A 102 3.76 -23.66 -12.66
CA LEU A 102 2.64 -23.95 -11.77
C LEU A 102 1.74 -22.73 -11.56
N LEU A 103 2.34 -21.53 -11.53
CA LEU A 103 1.67 -20.26 -11.32
C LEU A 103 1.32 -19.51 -12.61
N ASP A 104 1.55 -20.08 -13.78
CA ASP A 104 1.20 -19.43 -15.05
C ASP A 104 -0.29 -19.07 -15.07
N PRO A 105 -0.68 -17.83 -15.45
CA PRO A 105 -2.06 -17.38 -15.36
C PRO A 105 -3.01 -18.09 -16.34
N MET A 106 -2.49 -18.56 -17.48
CA MET A 106 -3.25 -19.22 -18.54
C MET A 106 -3.30 -20.73 -18.35
N ASN A 107 -2.15 -21.34 -18.06
CA ASN A 107 -1.98 -22.80 -18.08
C ASN A 107 -1.71 -23.41 -16.71
N GLY A 108 -1.39 -22.60 -15.70
CA GLY A 108 -1.02 -23.08 -14.37
C GLY A 108 -2.21 -23.53 -13.52
N HIS A 109 -1.91 -24.01 -12.31
CA HIS A 109 -2.89 -24.54 -11.37
C HIS A 109 -3.59 -23.42 -10.56
N SER A 110 -4.91 -23.32 -10.67
CA SER A 110 -5.70 -22.24 -10.04
C SER A 110 -5.61 -22.23 -8.51
N HIS A 111 -5.55 -23.40 -7.86
CA HIS A 111 -5.38 -23.46 -6.40
C HIS A 111 -3.99 -23.00 -5.95
N ALA A 112 -2.95 -23.25 -6.75
CA ALA A 112 -1.60 -22.80 -6.43
C ALA A 112 -1.51 -21.27 -6.47
N ARG A 113 -2.16 -20.63 -7.45
CA ARG A 113 -2.28 -19.16 -7.54
C ARG A 113 -3.09 -18.55 -6.39
N ARG A 114 -3.87 -19.35 -5.65
CA ARG A 114 -4.64 -18.93 -4.47
C ARG A 114 -3.92 -19.19 -3.14
N ASP A 115 -2.80 -19.90 -3.16
CA ASP A 115 -1.98 -20.12 -1.97
C ASP A 115 -1.05 -18.91 -1.75
N LEU A 116 -1.32 -18.16 -0.68
CA LEU A 116 -0.57 -16.95 -0.34
C LEU A 116 0.92 -17.24 -0.12
N LYS A 117 1.27 -18.37 0.52
CA LYS A 117 2.67 -18.70 0.83
C LYS A 117 3.46 -19.01 -0.43
N LEU A 118 2.80 -19.66 -1.39
CA LEU A 118 3.42 -20.07 -2.63
C LEU A 118 3.60 -18.87 -3.57
N VAL A 119 2.61 -17.97 -3.64
CA VAL A 119 2.73 -16.70 -4.35
C VAL A 119 3.80 -15.81 -3.73
N GLU A 120 3.86 -15.73 -2.39
CA GLU A 120 4.92 -15.01 -1.67
C GLU A 120 6.31 -15.55 -2.01
N GLU A 121 6.50 -16.88 -1.95
CA GLU A 121 7.77 -17.50 -2.30
C GLU A 121 8.17 -17.21 -3.76
N PHE A 122 7.21 -17.29 -4.69
CA PHE A 122 7.45 -16.97 -6.08
C PHE A 122 7.82 -15.50 -6.31
N CYS A 123 7.14 -14.57 -5.62
CA CYS A 123 7.49 -13.15 -5.67
C CYS A 123 8.90 -12.89 -5.13
N ASN A 124 9.26 -13.52 -4.01
CA ASN A 124 10.60 -13.39 -3.41
C ASN A 124 11.70 -13.91 -4.35
N LEU A 125 11.52 -15.09 -4.94
CA LEU A 125 12.47 -15.64 -5.92
C LEU A 125 12.53 -14.81 -7.21
N SER A 126 11.44 -14.12 -7.56
CA SER A 126 11.38 -13.23 -8.73
C SER A 126 12.19 -11.94 -8.56
N VAL A 127 12.49 -11.54 -7.32
CA VAL A 127 13.27 -10.34 -7.00
C VAL A 127 14.64 -10.63 -6.40
N GLU A 128 15.02 -11.91 -6.26
CA GLU A 128 16.35 -12.29 -5.81
C GLU A 128 17.39 -11.80 -6.83
N LYS A 129 18.43 -11.11 -6.34
CA LYS A 129 19.54 -10.64 -7.18
C LYS A 129 20.37 -11.85 -7.61
N ALA A 130 20.83 -11.86 -8.85
CA ALA A 130 21.83 -12.82 -9.29
C ALA A 130 23.20 -12.51 -8.66
N ASP A 131 24.18 -13.38 -8.86
CA ASP A 131 25.53 -13.25 -8.27
C ASP A 131 26.25 -11.97 -8.70
N ASP A 132 25.87 -11.41 -9.85
CA ASP A 132 26.34 -10.12 -10.35
C ASP A 132 25.69 -8.91 -9.63
N GLY A 133 24.81 -9.16 -8.67
CA GLY A 133 24.05 -8.16 -7.92
C GLY A 133 22.91 -7.51 -8.70
N LYS A 134 22.67 -7.92 -9.97
CA LYS A 134 21.61 -7.37 -10.81
C LYS A 134 20.35 -8.21 -10.69
N LEU A 135 19.22 -7.54 -10.93
CA LEU A 135 17.92 -8.19 -11.01
C LEU A 135 17.72 -8.75 -12.42
N ASP A 136 17.36 -10.03 -12.52
CA ASP A 136 16.93 -10.64 -13.76
C ASP A 136 15.62 -9.99 -14.24
N LYS A 137 15.66 -9.33 -15.40
CA LYS A 137 14.52 -8.61 -15.97
C LYS A 137 13.32 -9.53 -16.24
N GLY A 138 13.57 -10.78 -16.66
CA GLY A 138 12.51 -11.74 -16.95
C GLY A 138 11.80 -12.18 -15.67
N ARG A 139 12.57 -12.46 -14.61
CA ARG A 139 12.01 -12.78 -13.29
C ARG A 139 11.25 -11.60 -12.69
N LEU A 140 11.82 -10.40 -12.81
CA LEU A 140 11.19 -9.19 -12.32
C LEU A 140 9.85 -8.90 -13.01
N GLN A 141 9.71 -9.24 -14.30
CA GLN A 141 8.45 -9.12 -15.03
C GLN A 141 7.35 -10.02 -14.43
N ASN A 142 7.69 -11.21 -13.95
CA ASN A 142 6.74 -12.09 -13.25
C ASN A 142 6.23 -11.47 -11.95
N PHE A 143 7.12 -10.81 -11.19
CA PHE A 143 6.70 -10.04 -10.02
C PHE A 143 5.74 -8.90 -10.41
N PHE A 144 6.05 -8.12 -11.45
CA PHE A 144 5.14 -7.06 -11.92
C PHE A 144 3.80 -7.58 -12.44
N ALA A 145 3.77 -8.77 -13.06
CA ALA A 145 2.54 -9.40 -13.53
C ALA A 145 1.57 -9.74 -12.39
N ILE A 146 2.09 -9.95 -11.17
CA ILE A 146 1.32 -10.20 -9.95
C ILE A 146 1.05 -8.89 -9.20
N ALA A 147 2.07 -8.07 -8.99
CA ALA A 147 1.99 -6.90 -8.13
C ALA A 147 1.22 -5.73 -8.78
N SER A 148 1.40 -5.50 -10.08
CA SER A 148 0.84 -4.33 -10.74
C SER A 148 -0.62 -4.53 -11.11
N LYS A 149 -1.49 -3.61 -10.65
CA LYS A 149 -2.89 -3.53 -11.06
C LYS A 149 -3.06 -3.25 -12.56
N SER A 150 -2.04 -2.69 -13.23
CA SER A 150 -2.06 -2.48 -14.67
C SER A 150 -1.86 -3.77 -15.48
N SER A 151 -1.36 -4.85 -14.86
CA SER A 151 -1.24 -6.14 -15.52
C SER A 151 -2.62 -6.78 -15.67
N SER A 152 -2.95 -7.37 -16.82
CA SER A 152 -4.21 -8.14 -16.96
C SER A 152 -4.22 -9.41 -16.10
N THR A 153 -3.05 -9.92 -15.72
CA THR A 153 -2.90 -11.22 -15.03
C THR A 153 -3.01 -11.12 -13.52
N HIS A 154 -2.95 -9.92 -12.91
CA HIS A 154 -2.90 -9.79 -11.45
C HIS A 154 -4.14 -10.39 -10.75
N LEU A 155 -5.30 -10.39 -11.43
CA LEU A 155 -6.55 -10.95 -10.94
C LEU A 155 -6.52 -12.49 -10.84
N ALA A 156 -5.60 -13.16 -11.52
CA ALA A 156 -5.46 -14.61 -11.46
C ALA A 156 -4.85 -15.09 -10.14
N TYR A 157 -4.28 -14.19 -9.34
CA TYR A 157 -3.54 -14.49 -8.12
C TYR A 157 -4.27 -13.97 -6.88
N LYS A 158 -4.17 -14.73 -5.78
CA LYS A 158 -4.51 -14.21 -4.46
C LYS A 158 -3.33 -13.40 -3.95
N ARG A 159 -3.52 -12.10 -3.83
CA ARG A 159 -2.46 -11.15 -3.47
C ARG A 159 -2.52 -10.80 -2.00
N ASP A 160 -1.37 -10.83 -1.34
CA ASP A 160 -1.15 -10.14 -0.07
C ASP A 160 -0.48 -8.79 -0.39
N LEU A 161 -1.26 -7.71 -0.29
CA LEU A 161 -0.80 -6.38 -0.69
C LEU A 161 0.35 -5.86 0.18
N ILE A 162 0.40 -6.26 1.46
CA ILE A 162 1.45 -5.81 2.39
C ILE A 162 2.76 -6.52 2.11
N MET A 163 2.70 -7.82 1.84
CA MET A 163 3.86 -8.59 1.37
C MET A 163 4.40 -8.00 0.06
N LEU A 164 3.52 -7.73 -0.93
CA LEU A 164 3.93 -7.15 -2.21
C LEU A 164 4.51 -5.74 -2.05
N LEU A 165 3.97 -4.93 -1.15
CA LEU A 165 4.48 -3.60 -0.82
C LEU A 165 5.90 -3.69 -0.25
N ASN A 166 6.13 -4.59 0.70
CA ASN A 166 7.45 -4.80 1.30
C ASN A 166 8.48 -5.23 0.25
N ILE A 167 8.10 -6.15 -0.65
CA ILE A 167 8.95 -6.56 -1.77
C ILE A 167 9.25 -5.37 -2.69
N ALA A 168 8.23 -4.58 -3.07
CA ALA A 168 8.40 -3.42 -3.93
C ALA A 168 9.34 -2.37 -3.32
N MET A 169 9.27 -2.17 -2.00
CA MET A 169 10.21 -1.32 -1.26
C MET A 169 11.64 -1.87 -1.31
N ASN A 170 11.83 -3.18 -1.11
CA ASN A 170 13.15 -3.81 -1.14
C ASN A 170 13.85 -3.70 -2.50
N ILE A 171 13.09 -3.69 -3.60
CA ILE A 171 13.64 -3.49 -4.96
C ILE A 171 13.66 -2.03 -5.42
N ASN A 172 13.41 -1.07 -4.52
CA ASN A 172 13.38 0.37 -4.80
C ASN A 172 12.40 0.76 -5.92
N LYS A 173 11.27 0.06 -6.05
CA LYS A 173 10.20 0.40 -7.03
C LYS A 173 9.14 1.29 -6.37
N GLN A 174 9.51 2.53 -6.09
CA GLN A 174 8.71 3.51 -5.34
C GLN A 174 7.30 3.74 -5.94
N ASN A 175 7.18 3.86 -7.27
CA ASN A 175 5.88 4.06 -7.92
C ASN A 175 4.93 2.88 -7.72
N LEU A 176 5.45 1.64 -7.84
CA LEU A 176 4.67 0.44 -7.58
C LEU A 176 4.27 0.35 -6.10
N ALA A 177 5.18 0.70 -5.19
CA ALA A 177 4.88 0.76 -3.76
C ALA A 177 3.73 1.74 -3.46
N LEU A 178 3.70 2.91 -4.12
CA LEU A 178 2.58 3.85 -4.00
C LEU A 178 1.28 3.32 -4.61
N ASP A 179 1.34 2.60 -5.72
CA ASP A 179 0.16 1.96 -6.31
C ASP A 179 -0.42 0.90 -5.37
N LEU A 180 0.42 0.05 -4.78
CA LEU A 180 0.04 -0.97 -3.80
C LEU A 180 -0.49 -0.35 -2.51
N ALA A 181 0.12 0.76 -2.04
CA ALA A 181 -0.37 1.53 -0.91
C ALA A 181 -1.77 2.10 -1.16
N THR A 182 -1.98 2.66 -2.35
CA THR A 182 -3.28 3.17 -2.80
C THR A 182 -4.31 2.05 -2.81
N GLU A 183 -3.95 0.90 -3.38
CA GLU A 183 -4.83 -0.27 -3.44
C GLU A 183 -5.18 -0.81 -2.04
N THR A 184 -4.21 -0.82 -1.13
CA THR A 184 -4.41 -1.27 0.27
C THR A 184 -5.42 -0.38 0.99
N ILE A 185 -5.34 0.95 0.81
CA ILE A 185 -6.26 1.91 1.41
C ILE A 185 -7.66 1.80 0.80
N GLU A 186 -7.75 1.58 -0.52
CA GLU A 186 -9.01 1.43 -1.26
C GLU A 186 -9.67 0.05 -1.11
N SER A 187 -8.93 -0.93 -0.59
CA SER A 187 -9.43 -2.30 -0.38
C SER A 187 -10.69 -2.31 0.48
N ARG A 188 -11.66 -3.14 0.07
CA ARG A 188 -12.89 -3.38 0.82
C ARG A 188 -12.71 -4.40 1.95
N ASP A 189 -11.59 -5.12 1.98
CA ASP A 189 -11.35 -6.13 3.02
C ASP A 189 -11.14 -5.45 4.39
N PRO A 190 -11.94 -5.78 5.41
CA PRO A 190 -11.73 -5.25 6.76
C PRO A 190 -10.36 -5.64 7.34
N LYS A 191 -9.78 -6.78 6.92
CA LYS A 191 -8.45 -7.22 7.40
C LYS A 191 -7.34 -6.28 6.97
N THR A 192 -7.43 -5.70 5.77
CA THR A 192 -6.45 -4.73 5.27
C THR A 192 -6.60 -3.36 5.95
N LYS A 193 -7.68 -3.13 6.70
CA LYS A 193 -7.93 -1.92 7.49
C LYS A 193 -7.58 -2.10 8.97
N SER A 194 -6.85 -3.17 9.32
CA SER A 194 -6.34 -3.31 10.68
C SER A 194 -5.41 -2.15 11.02
N ARG A 195 -5.41 -1.74 12.28
CA ARG A 195 -4.56 -0.65 12.77
C ARG A 195 -3.08 -0.91 12.50
N GLU A 196 -2.65 -2.16 12.67
CA GLU A 196 -1.27 -2.59 12.42
C GLU A 196 -0.88 -2.40 10.95
N VAL A 197 -1.76 -2.79 10.02
CA VAL A 197 -1.53 -2.62 8.59
C VAL A 197 -1.43 -1.14 8.21
N LEU A 198 -2.33 -0.30 8.73
CA LEU A 198 -2.29 1.14 8.48
C LEU A 198 -1.07 1.82 9.13
N GLN A 199 -0.60 1.36 10.29
CA GLN A 199 0.63 1.84 10.90
C GLN A 199 1.87 1.45 10.09
N HIS A 200 1.92 0.21 9.60
CA HIS A 200 2.98 -0.27 8.69
C HIS A 200 2.97 0.52 7.38
N LEU A 201 1.78 0.80 6.85
CA LEU A 201 1.62 1.61 5.66
C LEU A 201 2.10 3.05 5.90
N ALA A 202 1.75 3.67 7.03
CA ALA A 202 2.22 4.99 7.40
C ALA A 202 3.75 5.01 7.53
N ALA A 203 4.37 4.01 8.16
CA ALA A 203 5.82 3.89 8.24
C ALA A 203 6.48 3.76 6.86
N THR A 204 5.86 3.01 5.95
CA THR A 204 6.32 2.84 4.57
C THR A 204 6.19 4.14 3.75
N LEU A 205 5.09 4.88 3.92
CA LEU A 205 4.92 6.19 3.30
C LEU A 205 5.92 7.21 3.84
N ARG A 206 6.34 7.08 5.11
CA ARG A 206 7.42 7.89 5.69
C ARG A 206 8.73 7.65 4.97
N THR A 207 9.17 6.40 4.85
CA THR A 207 10.40 6.08 4.13
C THR A 207 10.36 6.53 2.67
N LEU A 208 9.21 6.40 2.00
CA LEU A 208 9.04 6.90 0.63
C LEU A 208 9.14 8.42 0.53
N TYR A 209 8.50 9.19 1.42
CA TYR A 209 8.64 10.65 1.33
C TYR A 209 10.06 11.09 1.68
N HIS A 210 10.74 10.43 2.64
CA HIS A 210 12.14 10.76 2.96
C HIS A 210 13.02 10.62 1.71
N GLN A 211 12.88 9.50 0.99
CA GLN A 211 13.58 9.28 -0.28
C GLN A 211 13.18 10.31 -1.34
N ALA A 212 11.89 10.67 -1.43
CA ALA A 212 11.42 11.69 -2.37
C ALA A 212 11.99 13.08 -2.05
N LEU A 213 12.07 13.45 -0.77
CA LEU A 213 12.67 14.71 -0.34
C LEU A 213 14.16 14.74 -0.65
N GLU A 214 14.90 13.67 -0.34
CA GLU A 214 16.33 13.53 -0.67
C GLU A 214 16.59 13.70 -2.18
N GLN A 215 15.79 13.05 -3.02
CA GLN A 215 15.87 13.22 -4.48
C GLN A 215 15.43 14.62 -4.94
N GLY A 216 14.49 15.24 -4.22
CA GLY A 216 13.94 16.56 -4.50
C GLY A 216 14.86 17.72 -4.14
N ARG A 217 15.91 17.51 -3.34
CA ARG A 217 16.81 18.58 -2.85
C ARG A 217 17.45 19.42 -3.96
N ALA A 218 17.73 18.81 -5.11
CA ALA A 218 18.33 19.48 -6.27
C ALA A 218 17.30 19.86 -7.35
N ALA A 219 16.01 19.62 -7.10
CA ALA A 219 15.01 19.47 -8.13
C ALA A 219 13.90 20.53 -7.98
N ASN A 220 13.44 21.10 -9.09
CA ASN A 220 12.31 22.04 -9.11
C ASN A 220 10.97 21.32 -8.87
N ARG A 221 9.91 22.07 -8.53
CA ARG A 221 8.51 21.59 -8.40
C ARG A 221 7.99 20.61 -9.46
N ARG A 222 8.55 20.64 -10.68
CA ARG A 222 8.09 19.81 -11.82
C ARG A 222 8.73 18.41 -11.86
N THR A 223 9.60 18.09 -10.91
CA THR A 223 10.32 16.83 -10.88
C THR A 223 9.47 15.69 -10.33
N GLU A 224 9.87 14.46 -10.66
CA GLU A 224 9.14 13.25 -10.26
C GLU A 224 9.07 13.10 -8.72
N SER A 225 10.03 13.63 -7.97
CA SER A 225 10.03 13.65 -6.50
C SER A 225 8.85 14.45 -5.93
N PHE A 226 8.54 15.62 -6.47
CA PHE A 226 7.38 16.41 -6.04
C PHE A 226 6.07 15.73 -6.43
N LYS A 227 5.99 15.09 -7.61
CA LYS A 227 4.82 14.27 -7.98
C LYS A 227 4.63 13.11 -7.01
N MET A 228 5.71 12.45 -6.61
CA MET A 228 5.70 11.39 -5.61
C MET A 228 5.21 11.90 -4.26
N LEU A 229 5.71 13.06 -3.81
CA LEU A 229 5.29 13.70 -2.57
C LEU A 229 3.80 14.06 -2.59
N ALA A 230 3.30 14.62 -3.69
CA ALA A 230 1.87 14.90 -3.87
C ALA A 230 1.02 13.63 -3.73
N ARG A 231 1.47 12.51 -4.32
CA ARG A 231 0.79 11.22 -4.19
C ARG A 231 0.78 10.72 -2.75
N ILE A 232 1.91 10.82 -2.04
CA ILE A 232 2.02 10.42 -0.63
C ILE A 232 1.07 11.24 0.25
N ILE A 233 1.03 12.56 0.06
CA ILE A 233 0.12 13.46 0.79
C ILE A 233 -1.34 13.07 0.55
N LYS A 234 -1.72 12.79 -0.70
CA LYS A 234 -3.06 12.30 -1.04
C LYS A 234 -3.38 10.98 -0.35
N LEU A 235 -2.41 10.09 -0.18
CA LEU A 235 -2.59 8.84 0.56
C LEU A 235 -2.79 9.09 2.06
N TYR A 236 -2.02 9.98 2.68
CA TYR A 236 -2.25 10.35 4.09
C TYR A 236 -3.63 10.97 4.31
N GLN A 237 -4.08 11.85 3.41
CA GLN A 237 -5.44 12.39 3.47
C GLN A 237 -6.52 11.33 3.32
N ARG A 238 -6.30 10.32 2.48
CA ARG A 238 -7.23 9.18 2.35
C ARG A 238 -7.24 8.32 3.60
N MET A 239 -6.08 8.06 4.20
CA MET A 239 -5.97 7.31 5.47
C MET A 239 -6.65 8.02 6.64
N ASP A 240 -6.54 9.34 6.72
CA ASP A 240 -7.20 10.17 7.73
C ASP A 240 -8.73 10.15 7.61
N ARG A 241 -9.24 10.00 6.38
CA ARG A 241 -10.69 9.88 6.10
C ARG A 241 -11.24 8.47 6.30
N LEU A 242 -10.39 7.44 6.47
CA LEU A 242 -10.89 6.11 6.75
C LEU A 242 -11.59 6.13 8.11
N GLU A 243 -12.86 5.73 8.13
CA GLU A 243 -13.62 5.61 9.37
C GLU A 243 -12.90 4.66 10.32
N GLN A 244 -12.43 5.22 11.44
CA GLN A 244 -11.78 4.44 12.49
C GLN A 244 -12.80 4.16 13.60
N PRO A 245 -12.65 3.01 14.29
CA PRO A 245 -13.44 2.76 15.49
C PRO A 245 -13.26 3.92 16.48
N LYS A 246 -14.37 4.39 17.04
CA LYS A 246 -14.47 5.65 17.82
C LYS A 246 -13.42 5.78 18.93
N ASP A 247 -12.94 4.65 19.45
CA ASP A 247 -12.04 4.60 20.60
C ASP A 247 -10.55 4.57 20.24
N ALA A 248 -10.19 4.39 18.96
CA ALA A 248 -8.79 4.11 18.58
C ALA A 248 -7.92 5.36 18.37
N GLY A 249 -8.51 6.55 18.22
CA GLY A 249 -7.82 7.78 17.82
C GLY A 249 -7.24 7.69 16.39
N PRO A 250 -6.94 8.83 15.73
CA PRO A 250 -6.47 8.83 14.35
C PRO A 250 -5.10 8.17 14.22
N ILE A 251 -5.00 7.14 13.39
CA ILE A 251 -3.73 6.44 13.08
C ILE A 251 -2.71 7.38 12.43
N VAL A 252 -3.18 8.23 11.52
CA VAL A 252 -2.37 9.23 10.83
C VAL A 252 -2.95 10.59 11.15
N ASN A 253 -2.12 11.50 11.65
CA ASN A 253 -2.47 12.90 11.82
C ASN A 253 -1.80 13.68 10.69
N VAL A 254 -2.55 14.03 9.65
CA VAL A 254 -2.03 14.69 8.44
C VAL A 254 -1.26 15.97 8.79
N PRO A 255 -1.77 16.90 9.63
CA PRO A 255 -0.99 18.05 10.08
C PRO A 255 0.38 17.71 10.66
N ARG A 256 0.48 16.65 11.47
CA ARG A 256 1.76 16.22 12.07
C ARG A 256 2.72 15.63 11.05
N GLU A 257 2.24 14.86 10.07
CA GLU A 257 3.11 14.34 9.01
C GLU A 257 3.60 15.47 8.09
N LEU A 258 2.77 16.47 7.81
CA LEU A 258 3.18 17.67 7.06
C LEU A 258 4.21 18.50 7.82
N HIS A 259 4.01 18.67 9.13
CA HIS A 259 5.00 19.31 10.00
C HIS A 259 6.36 18.60 9.91
N ARG A 260 6.37 17.27 10.02
CA ARG A 260 7.61 16.49 9.86
C ARG A 260 8.27 16.69 8.52
N ILE A 261 7.50 16.76 7.42
CA ILE A 261 8.05 17.03 6.09
C ILE A 261 8.76 18.40 6.07
N LEU A 262 8.18 19.43 6.70
CA LEU A 262 8.79 20.76 6.82
C LEU A 262 10.06 20.71 7.67
N GLU A 263 10.02 20.07 8.85
CA GLU A 263 11.19 19.93 9.74
C GLU A 263 12.35 19.22 9.04
N LEU A 264 12.08 18.13 8.32
CA LEU A 264 13.09 17.36 7.62
C LEU A 264 13.71 18.14 6.47
N TRP A 265 12.87 18.85 5.69
CA TRP A 265 13.37 19.71 4.63
C TRP A 265 14.21 20.86 5.16
N GLN A 266 13.87 21.38 6.33
CA GLN A 266 14.61 22.44 6.99
C GLN A 266 15.94 21.97 7.57
N ALA A 267 15.98 20.79 8.20
CA ALA A 267 17.21 20.21 8.76
C ALA A 267 18.30 20.00 7.69
N ASP A 268 17.90 19.89 6.43
CA ASP A 268 18.80 19.75 5.28
C ASP A 268 19.30 21.09 4.70
N LEU A 269 18.74 22.22 5.14
CA LEU A 269 19.22 23.54 4.73
C LEU A 269 20.52 23.89 5.49
N PRO A 270 21.44 24.66 4.88
CA PRO A 270 22.66 25.07 5.57
C PRO A 270 22.31 25.83 6.86
N GLU A 271 23.11 25.69 7.92
CA GLU A 271 22.82 26.21 9.29
C GLU A 271 22.54 27.73 9.38
N GLN A 272 22.85 28.48 8.32
CA GLN A 272 22.57 29.93 8.18
C GLN A 272 21.34 30.25 7.32
N ALA A 273 20.63 29.23 6.83
CA ALA A 273 19.41 29.43 6.08
C ALA A 273 18.27 29.75 7.05
N ASP A 274 17.92 31.02 7.12
CA ASP A 274 16.70 31.46 7.80
C ASP A 274 15.49 30.69 7.28
N SER A 275 14.44 30.59 8.11
CA SER A 275 13.10 30.06 7.77
C SER A 275 12.49 30.66 6.49
N CYS A 276 13.03 31.79 6.03
CA CYS A 276 12.70 32.49 4.79
C CYS A 276 13.41 31.95 3.53
N HIS A 277 14.15 30.85 3.61
CA HIS A 277 14.89 30.33 2.47
C HIS A 277 13.96 30.06 1.25
N PRO A 278 14.31 30.49 0.02
CA PRO A 278 13.44 30.37 -1.15
C PRO A 278 12.93 28.95 -1.42
N ARG A 279 13.76 27.94 -1.17
CA ARG A 279 13.39 26.52 -1.31
C ARG A 279 12.35 26.07 -0.28
N MET A 280 12.41 26.60 0.94
CA MET A 280 11.42 26.31 1.98
C MET A 280 10.07 26.90 1.58
N ILE A 281 10.06 28.16 1.11
CA ILE A 281 8.87 28.81 0.59
C ILE A 281 8.31 28.04 -0.63
N GLU A 282 9.17 27.52 -1.49
CA GLU A 282 8.77 26.69 -2.63
C GLU A 282 8.08 25.40 -2.18
N LEU A 283 8.61 24.70 -1.17
CA LEU A 283 7.97 23.53 -0.60
C LEU A 283 6.64 23.90 0.06
N ILE A 284 6.60 24.94 0.91
CA ILE A 284 5.39 25.36 1.62
C ILE A 284 4.29 25.74 0.63
N ARG A 285 4.60 26.50 -0.43
CA ARG A 285 3.59 26.84 -1.45
C ARG A 285 3.16 25.58 -2.22
N PHE A 286 4.05 24.62 -2.51
CA PHE A 286 3.65 23.35 -3.12
C PHE A 286 2.70 22.55 -2.23
N LEU A 287 3.01 22.45 -0.92
CA LEU A 287 2.13 21.80 0.04
C LEU A 287 0.79 22.53 0.17
N GLY A 288 0.81 23.86 0.15
CA GLY A 288 -0.41 24.68 0.15
C GLY A 288 -1.30 24.47 -1.08
N ASP A 289 -0.70 24.13 -2.24
CA ASP A 289 -1.44 23.84 -3.47
C ASP A 289 -2.05 22.42 -3.46
N GLU A 290 -1.41 21.43 -2.82
CA GLU A 290 -1.83 20.01 -2.84
C GLU A 290 -2.63 19.56 -1.60
N VAL A 291 -2.53 20.27 -0.47
CA VAL A 291 -3.11 19.86 0.82
C VAL A 291 -4.44 20.57 1.10
N ASP A 292 -5.36 19.92 1.84
CA ASP A 292 -6.52 20.61 2.43
C ASP A 292 -6.07 21.84 3.25
N PRO A 293 -6.62 23.05 3.00
CA PRO A 293 -6.16 24.27 3.65
C PRO A 293 -6.16 24.21 5.17
N ASN A 294 -7.12 23.52 5.80
CA ASN A 294 -7.18 23.42 7.26
C ASN A 294 -6.04 22.56 7.82
N ASN A 295 -5.70 21.47 7.13
CA ASN A 295 -4.58 20.62 7.51
C ASN A 295 -3.25 21.36 7.34
N MET A 296 -3.11 22.13 6.25
CA MET A 296 -1.92 22.95 6.02
C MET A 296 -1.78 24.06 7.06
N LEU A 297 -2.86 24.78 7.40
CA LEU A 297 -2.84 25.82 8.43
C LEU A 297 -2.46 25.25 9.80
N ARG A 298 -2.97 24.06 10.17
CA ARG A 298 -2.57 23.38 11.40
C ARG A 298 -1.10 22.97 11.38
N ALA A 299 -0.59 22.46 10.26
CA ALA A 299 0.82 22.11 10.12
C ALA A 299 1.72 23.35 10.23
N LEU A 300 1.32 24.47 9.63
CA LEU A 300 2.03 25.75 9.73
C LEU A 300 1.99 26.33 11.13
N ALA A 301 0.87 26.19 11.87
CA ALA A 301 0.80 26.60 13.26
C ALA A 301 1.80 25.84 14.14
N LEU A 302 1.86 24.52 13.98
CA LEU A 302 2.86 23.69 14.68
C LEU A 302 4.30 24.11 14.31
N TRP A 303 4.53 24.42 13.04
CA TRP A 303 5.85 24.82 12.57
C TRP A 303 6.24 26.23 13.06
N SER A 304 5.28 27.15 13.16
CA SER A 304 5.50 28.51 13.67
C SER A 304 5.83 28.57 15.16
N ASP A 305 5.49 27.54 15.92
CA ASP A 305 5.86 27.46 17.34
C ASP A 305 7.40 27.35 17.52
N THR A 306 8.11 26.91 16.48
CA THR A 306 9.56 26.69 16.50
C THR A 306 10.33 27.59 15.54
N HIS A 307 9.65 28.27 14.62
CA HIS A 307 10.28 29.03 13.54
C HIS A 307 9.57 30.35 13.26
N ASP A 308 10.35 31.41 13.05
CA ASP A 308 9.80 32.71 12.67
C ASP A 308 9.22 32.66 11.26
N VAL A 309 7.92 32.96 11.14
CA VAL A 309 7.21 33.00 9.86
C VAL A 309 7.52 34.34 9.19
N GLY A 310 8.38 34.31 8.17
CA GLY A 310 8.74 35.49 7.39
C GLY A 310 7.59 36.12 6.62
N SER A 311 7.76 37.39 6.25
CA SER A 311 6.73 38.17 5.54
C SER A 311 6.36 37.62 4.15
N SER A 312 7.25 36.84 3.55
CA SER A 312 7.05 36.14 2.28
C SER A 312 5.89 35.13 2.33
N LEU A 313 5.57 34.59 3.50
CA LEU A 313 4.51 33.59 3.69
C LEU A 313 3.12 34.20 3.91
N TYR A 314 3.00 35.51 4.19
CA TYR A 314 1.71 36.15 4.45
C TYR A 314 0.73 36.02 3.28
N SER A 315 1.22 36.17 2.04
CA SER A 315 0.38 36.02 0.84
C SER A 315 -0.21 34.62 0.71
N LEU A 316 0.59 33.59 1.05
CA LEU A 316 0.16 32.20 1.04
C LEU A 316 -0.80 31.91 2.19
N LEU A 317 -0.52 32.39 3.40
CA LEU A 317 -1.40 32.25 4.55
C LEU A 317 -2.77 32.89 4.27
N GLN A 318 -2.78 34.09 3.67
CA GLN A 318 -4.02 34.75 3.26
C GLN A 318 -4.79 33.95 2.21
N ALA A 319 -4.10 33.35 1.24
CA ALA A 319 -4.72 32.46 0.26
C ALA A 319 -5.32 31.21 0.93
N LEU A 320 -4.58 30.55 1.82
CA LEU A 320 -5.04 29.37 2.56
C LEU A 320 -6.25 29.69 3.46
N LEU A 321 -6.24 30.82 4.17
CA LEU A 321 -7.37 31.27 5.01
C LEU A 321 -8.62 31.59 4.17
N ARG A 322 -8.44 32.23 3.00
CA ARG A 322 -9.55 32.49 2.07
C ARG A 322 -10.14 31.20 1.52
N THR A 323 -9.30 30.24 1.15
CA THR A 323 -9.77 28.94 0.62
C THR A 323 -10.40 28.09 1.72
N GLY A 324 -9.79 28.05 2.91
CA GLY A 324 -10.30 27.32 4.07
C GLY A 324 -11.66 27.81 4.55
N SER A 325 -11.86 29.13 4.64
CA SER A 325 -13.15 29.70 5.02
C SER A 325 -14.27 29.34 4.05
N ARG A 326 -14.00 29.36 2.73
CA ARG A 326 -14.96 28.92 1.69
C ARG A 326 -15.34 27.44 1.82
N LEU A 327 -14.36 26.56 2.03
CA LEU A 327 -14.61 25.12 2.17
C LEU A 327 -15.39 24.79 3.45
N SER A 328 -15.13 25.51 4.55
CA SER A 328 -15.89 25.34 5.80
C SER A 328 -17.35 25.77 5.61
N LEU A 329 -17.56 26.92 4.96
CA LEU A 329 -18.90 27.42 4.63
C LEU A 329 -19.69 26.40 3.79
N GLU A 330 -19.11 25.80 2.75
CA GLU A 330 -19.84 24.81 1.92
C GLU A 330 -20.26 23.54 2.68
N LYS A 331 -19.39 23.02 3.55
CA LYS A 331 -19.68 21.82 4.35
C LYS A 331 -20.65 22.10 5.49
N GLU A 332 -20.54 23.26 6.14
CA GLU A 332 -21.41 23.63 7.25
C GLU A 332 -22.76 24.17 6.78
N LEU A 333 -22.81 24.94 5.69
CA LEU A 333 -24.08 25.43 5.13
C LEU A 333 -24.94 24.27 4.63
N SER A 334 -24.35 23.26 3.98
CA SER A 334 -25.12 22.09 3.53
C SER A 334 -25.72 21.30 4.69
N GLY A 335 -24.94 21.03 5.75
CA GLY A 335 -25.42 20.34 6.95
C GLY A 335 -26.38 21.18 7.81
N SER A 336 -26.10 22.46 7.98
CA SER A 336 -26.91 23.38 8.78
C SER A 336 -28.20 23.75 8.08
N LEU A 337 -28.22 23.99 6.76
CA LEU A 337 -29.45 24.19 5.99
C LEU A 337 -30.29 22.91 5.91
N LEU A 338 -29.66 21.72 5.81
CA LEU A 338 -30.40 20.46 5.90
C LEU A 338 -31.00 20.26 7.28
N ARG A 339 -30.26 20.54 8.37
CA ARG A 339 -30.80 20.53 9.74
C ARG A 339 -31.96 21.53 9.89
N LEU A 340 -31.80 22.74 9.38
CA LEU A 340 -32.82 23.79 9.43
C LEU A 340 -34.06 23.42 8.58
N LYS A 341 -33.87 22.78 7.43
CA LYS A 341 -34.95 22.20 6.61
C LYS A 341 -35.65 21.05 7.34
N TYR A 342 -34.90 20.17 7.99
CA TYR A 342 -35.45 19.03 8.73
C TYR A 342 -36.25 19.49 9.96
N GLU A 343 -35.73 20.48 10.69
CA GLU A 343 -36.43 21.12 11.80
C GLU A 343 -37.68 21.87 11.31
N ARG A 344 -37.62 22.57 10.16
CA ARG A 344 -38.84 23.16 9.55
C ARG A 344 -39.88 22.10 9.18
N VAL A 345 -39.46 20.97 8.61
CA VAL A 345 -40.39 19.86 8.28
C VAL A 345 -40.98 19.25 9.55
N ARG A 346 -40.20 19.12 10.62
CA ARG A 346 -40.71 18.69 11.94
C ARG A 346 -41.71 19.68 12.54
N TYR A 347 -41.42 20.99 12.45
CA TYR A 347 -42.29 22.03 12.99
C TYR A 347 -43.59 22.18 12.19
N ASN A 348 -43.52 21.94 10.88
CA ASN A 348 -44.67 21.98 9.97
C ASN A 348 -45.39 20.63 9.84
N ALA A 349 -44.87 19.56 10.45
CA ALA A 349 -45.61 18.31 10.53
C ALA A 349 -46.86 18.60 11.37
N PRO A 350 -48.07 18.44 10.82
CA PRO A 350 -49.29 18.72 11.56
C PRO A 350 -49.24 17.88 12.83
N THR A 351 -49.29 18.57 13.96
CA THR A 351 -49.43 17.94 15.27
C THR A 351 -50.81 17.32 15.30
N ASP A 352 -50.94 16.14 14.73
CA ASP A 352 -52.15 15.36 14.83
C ASP A 352 -52.24 14.88 16.28
N GLN A 353 -53.11 15.59 17.00
CA GLN A 353 -53.89 15.10 18.13
C GLN A 353 -53.14 15.00 19.47
N THR A 354 -53.26 16.07 20.25
CA THR A 354 -53.62 15.93 21.66
C THR A 354 -54.97 16.63 21.87
N PRO A 355 -56.03 15.92 22.29
CA PRO A 355 -57.34 16.51 22.46
C PRO A 355 -57.34 17.43 23.70
N VAL A 356 -57.65 18.70 23.46
CA VAL A 356 -57.94 19.68 24.50
C VAL A 356 -59.33 19.40 25.08
N PRO A 357 -59.51 19.36 26.42
CA PRO A 357 -60.82 19.53 27.00
C PRO A 357 -61.20 21.01 27.02
N SER A 358 -62.34 21.29 26.41
CA SER A 358 -63.15 22.50 26.44
C SER A 358 -63.35 23.10 27.83
N GLN A 359 -63.21 24.43 28.00
CA GLN A 359 -64.28 25.37 28.42
C GLN A 359 -63.76 26.82 28.68
N PRO A 360 -64.62 27.85 28.87
CA PRO A 360 -64.71 28.95 27.90
C PRO A 360 -64.44 30.37 28.47
N ALA A 361 -64.35 31.31 27.53
CA ALA A 361 -64.74 32.72 27.60
C ALA A 361 -64.19 33.61 28.73
N SER A 362 -63.40 34.62 28.34
CA SER A 362 -63.75 36.04 28.57
C SER A 362 -62.87 36.94 27.70
N LEU A 363 -63.50 37.94 27.10
CA LEU A 363 -62.88 39.01 26.33
C LEU A 363 -61.91 39.81 27.20
N GLU A 364 -60.80 40.26 26.62
CA GLU A 364 -60.46 41.68 26.59
C GLU A 364 -59.46 41.99 25.48
N VAL A 365 -59.82 43.01 24.70
CA VAL A 365 -59.02 43.59 23.62
C VAL A 365 -57.98 44.49 24.28
N THR A 366 -56.70 44.15 24.11
CA THR A 366 -55.61 45.12 24.28
C THR A 366 -54.69 45.02 23.09
N THR A 367 -54.87 45.95 22.16
CA THR A 367 -53.92 46.27 21.09
C THR A 367 -52.61 46.76 21.71
N THR A 368 -51.59 45.92 21.68
CA THR A 368 -50.19 46.32 21.89
C THR A 368 -49.37 45.89 20.66
N PRO A 369 -48.74 46.83 19.93
CA PRO A 369 -47.79 46.50 18.88
C PRO A 369 -46.44 46.29 19.54
N ALA A 370 -46.21 45.09 20.08
CA ALA A 370 -44.93 44.71 20.65
C ALA A 370 -44.69 43.22 20.42
N ASN A 371 -44.30 42.87 19.19
CA ASN A 371 -43.46 41.71 18.88
C ASN A 371 -43.16 41.69 17.37
N SER A 372 -42.43 42.70 16.91
CA SER A 372 -41.87 42.73 15.54
C SER A 372 -40.99 41.50 15.27
N GLU A 373 -40.33 40.94 16.28
CA GLU A 373 -39.56 39.70 16.12
C GLU A 373 -40.43 38.48 15.83
N LYS A 374 -41.56 38.29 16.52
CA LYS A 374 -42.45 37.15 16.23
C LYS A 374 -43.09 37.26 14.84
N GLN A 375 -43.38 38.48 14.38
CA GLN A 375 -43.83 38.71 13.01
C GLN A 375 -42.73 38.44 11.98
N LEU A 376 -41.48 38.80 12.26
CA LEU A 376 -40.35 38.51 11.36
C LEU A 376 -40.12 37.00 11.22
N TRP A 377 -40.14 36.25 12.32
CA TRP A 377 -40.02 34.79 12.31
C TRP A 377 -41.19 34.11 11.60
N ALA A 378 -42.42 34.61 11.80
CA ALA A 378 -43.60 34.13 11.08
C ALA A 378 -43.50 34.38 9.57
N LEU A 379 -43.09 35.58 9.15
CA LEU A 379 -42.88 35.93 7.75
C LEU A 379 -41.74 35.13 7.08
N MET A 380 -40.65 34.87 7.82
CA MET A 380 -39.57 33.98 7.37
C MET A 380 -40.02 32.52 7.25
N SER A 381 -40.91 32.05 8.13
CA SER A 381 -41.42 30.68 8.12
C SER A 381 -42.42 30.43 6.97
N ALA A 382 -43.19 31.45 6.58
CA ALA A 382 -44.14 31.39 5.48
C ALA A 382 -43.51 31.54 4.09
N GLY A 383 -42.21 31.83 3.99
CA GLY A 383 -41.51 32.00 2.71
C GLY A 383 -41.83 33.30 1.97
N ASN A 384 -42.50 34.25 2.62
CA ASN A 384 -43.00 35.49 2.01
C ASN A 384 -42.02 36.67 2.09
N LEU A 385 -40.73 36.42 2.36
CA LEU A 385 -39.71 37.45 2.39
C LEU A 385 -39.09 37.61 0.99
N THR A 386 -39.67 38.50 0.19
CA THR A 386 -39.00 39.04 -0.99
C THR A 386 -38.06 40.16 -0.53
N LEU A 387 -36.76 39.90 -0.60
CA LEU A 387 -35.75 40.95 -0.51
C LEU A 387 -35.77 41.71 -1.84
N ASP A 388 -36.43 42.86 -1.87
CA ASP A 388 -36.23 43.80 -2.97
C ASP A 388 -34.76 44.26 -2.97
N LYS A 389 -34.15 44.22 -4.15
CA LYS A 389 -32.72 44.43 -4.39
C LYS A 389 -32.29 45.88 -4.27
#